data_AF-A0A317EQ97-F1
#
_entry.id   AF-A0A317EQ97-F1
#
_cell.length_a   1.000
_cell.length_b   1.000
_cell.length_c   1.000
_cell.angle_alpha   90.00
_cell.angle_beta   90.00
_cell.angle_gamma   90.00
#
_symmetry.space_group_name_H-M   'P 1'
#
loop_
_entity.id
_entity.type
_entity.pdbx_description
1 polymer ?
#
loop_
_entity_poly.entity_id
_entity_poly.type
_entity_poly.pdbx_seq_one_letter_code
_entity_poly.pdbx_strand_id
1 'polypeptide(L)'
;MKRKIIFVLFLFALTLAVSSEVNAQCAMCSINAEQGVKNGNTVSAGLNTGVLYLLAIPYLMAMVVGVIWYKKYRKKNVHLNMKNEPFNLN
;
A
#
# COMPACT_ATOMS: atom_id res chain seq x y z
N MET A 1 -7.30 -21.04 10.21
CA MET A 1 -6.63 -20.00 9.39
C MET A 1 -7.21 -19.87 7.98
N LYS A 2 -7.40 -20.96 7.23
CA LYS A 2 -7.93 -20.93 5.84
C LYS A 2 -9.26 -20.17 5.67
N ARG A 3 -10.25 -20.38 6.56
CA ARG A 3 -11.53 -19.64 6.53
C ARG A 3 -11.39 -18.13 6.73
N LYS A 4 -10.46 -17.68 7.59
CA LYS A 4 -10.18 -16.24 7.80
C LYS A 4 -9.54 -15.62 6.57
N ILE A 5 -8.63 -16.33 5.91
CA ILE A 5 -7.98 -15.89 4.66
C ILE A 5 -9.02 -15.74 3.55
N ILE A 6 -9.90 -16.74 3.38
CA ILE A 6 -10.98 -16.68 2.38
C ILE A 6 -11.92 -15.50 2.64
N PHE A 7 -12.29 -15.26 3.89
CA PHE A 7 -13.14 -14.12 4.26
C PHE A 7 -12.49 -12.77 3.96
N VAL A 8 -11.19 -12.61 4.26
CA VAL A 8 -10.43 -11.40 3.93
C VAL A 8 -10.33 -11.19 2.42
N LEU A 9 -10.06 -12.25 1.66
CA LEU A 9 -10.00 -12.19 0.20
C LEU A 9 -11.36 -11.83 -0.42
N PHE A 10 -12.45 -12.36 0.13
CA PHE A 10 -13.81 -12.03 -0.30
C PHE A 10 -14.15 -10.55 -0.04
N LEU A 11 -13.83 -10.03 1.14
CA LEU A 11 -14.01 -8.61 1.44
C LEU A 11 -13.18 -7.72 0.52
N PHE A 12 -11.92 -8.09 0.26
CA PHE A 12 -11.06 -7.36 -0.67
C PHE A 12 -11.63 -7.35 -2.09
N ALA A 13 -12.10 -8.50 -2.59
CA ALA A 13 -12.76 -8.59 -3.90
C ALA A 13 -14.03 -7.72 -3.97
N LEU A 14 -14.82 -7.66 -2.90
CA LEU A 14 -16.01 -6.82 -2.83
C LEU A 14 -15.65 -5.33 -2.90
N THR A 15 -14.54 -4.90 -2.26
CA THR A 15 -14.08 -3.50 -2.35
C THR A 15 -13.61 -3.12 -3.75
N LEU A 16 -13.02 -4.05 -4.51
CA LEU A 16 -12.59 -3.83 -5.89
C LEU A 16 -13.77 -3.75 -6.87
N ALA A 17 -14.90 -4.39 -6.56
CA ALA A 17 -16.09 -4.38 -7.40
C ALA A 17 -16.85 -3.03 -7.39
N VAL A 18 -16.52 -2.14 -6.45
CA VAL A 18 -17.10 -0.79 -6.36
C VAL A 18 -16.14 0.20 -7.02
N SER A 19 -16.39 0.54 -8.27
CA SER A 19 -15.66 1.61 -8.97
C SER A 19 -16.31 2.97 -8.66
N SER A 20 -15.83 3.67 -7.65
CA SER A 20 -16.16 5.09 -7.45
C SER A 20 -15.18 5.99 -8.21
N GLU A 21 -15.70 7.11 -8.74
CA GLU A 21 -14.87 8.21 -9.24
C GLU A 21 -13.94 8.68 -8.11
N VAL A 22 -12.64 8.41 -8.25
CA VAL A 22 -11.64 8.76 -7.23
C VAL A 22 -11.34 10.25 -7.34
N ASN A 23 -11.97 11.04 -6.47
CA ASN A 23 -11.64 12.45 -6.32
C ASN A 23 -10.40 12.59 -5.42
N ALA A 24 -9.38 13.36 -5.82
CA ALA A 24 -8.24 13.64 -4.95
C ALA A 24 -8.72 14.27 -3.64
N GLN A 25 -8.10 13.85 -2.54
CA GLN A 25 -8.46 14.31 -1.19
C GLN A 25 -8.01 15.76 -0.93
N CYS A 26 -7.23 16.36 -1.83
CA CYS A 26 -6.76 17.74 -1.70
C CYS A 26 -7.72 18.71 -2.40
N ALA A 27 -8.69 19.24 -1.63
CA ALA A 27 -9.65 20.24 -2.12
C ALA A 27 -8.99 21.46 -2.77
N MET A 28 -7.79 21.86 -2.31
CA MET A 28 -7.03 22.97 -2.89
C MET A 28 -6.49 22.68 -4.30
N CYS A 29 -6.07 21.44 -4.56
CA CYS A 29 -5.56 21.04 -5.88
C CYS A 29 -6.70 20.92 -6.90
N SER A 30 -7.86 20.45 -6.47
CA SER A 30 -9.05 20.32 -7.32
C SER A 30 -9.62 21.68 -7.74
N ILE A 31 -9.70 22.65 -6.82
CA ILE A 31 -10.17 24.02 -7.14
C ILE A 31 -9.25 24.70 -8.16
N ASN A 32 -7.92 24.60 -7.98
CA ASN A 32 -6.96 25.19 -8.91
C ASN A 32 -6.97 24.47 -10.27
N ALA A 33 -7.19 23.16 -10.28
CA ALA A 33 -7.38 22.38 -11.50
C ALA A 33 -8.64 22.85 -12.27
N GLU A 34 -9.77 22.97 -11.58
CA GLU A 34 -11.04 23.43 -12.18
C GLU A 34 -10.95 24.87 -12.71
N GLN A 35 -10.32 25.78 -11.97
CA GLN A 35 -10.12 27.16 -12.43
C GLN A 35 -9.17 27.25 -13.62
N GLY A 36 -8.11 26.44 -13.64
CA GLY A 36 -7.21 26.36 -14.79
C GLY A 36 -7.93 25.88 -16.06
N VAL A 37 -8.76 24.83 -15.95
CA VAL A 37 -9.57 24.33 -17.08
C VAL A 37 -10.57 25.37 -17.57
N LYS A 38 -11.25 26.10 -16.67
CA LYS A 38 -12.17 27.20 -17.03
C LYS A 38 -11.48 28.34 -17.77
N ASN A 39 -10.19 28.56 -17.50
CA ASN A 39 -9.36 29.56 -18.18
C ASN A 39 -8.68 29.03 -19.46
N GLY A 40 -9.08 27.84 -19.95
CA GLY A 40 -8.55 27.25 -21.19
C GLY A 40 -7.23 26.49 -21.03
N ASN A 41 -6.73 26.30 -19.81
CA ASN A 41 -5.50 25.55 -19.56
C ASN A 41 -5.76 24.04 -19.53
N THR A 42 -5.33 23.35 -20.59
CA THR A 42 -5.50 21.90 -20.76
C THR A 42 -4.62 21.07 -19.81
N VAL A 43 -3.54 21.64 -19.30
CA VAL A 43 -2.64 20.97 -18.32
C VAL A 43 -3.37 20.72 -17.00
N SER A 44 -4.29 21.61 -16.64
CA SER A 44 -5.04 21.54 -15.39
C SER A 44 -6.07 20.40 -15.37
N ALA A 45 -6.46 19.84 -16.51
CA ALA A 45 -7.42 18.74 -16.60
C ALA A 45 -6.88 17.39 -16.06
N GLY A 46 -5.54 17.20 -16.08
CA GLY A 46 -4.89 15.95 -15.65
C GLY A 46 -4.36 15.95 -14.21
N LEU A 47 -4.53 17.05 -13.47
CA LEU A 47 -3.83 17.26 -12.20
C LEU A 47 -4.29 16.30 -11.09
N ASN A 48 -5.60 16.03 -10.97
CA ASN A 48 -6.16 15.09 -9.99
C ASN A 48 -5.54 13.69 -10.15
N THR A 49 -5.50 13.20 -11.38
CA THR A 49 -4.88 11.92 -11.73
C THR A 49 -3.39 11.89 -11.37
N GLY A 50 -2.66 12.99 -11.61
CA GLY A 50 -1.26 13.13 -11.23
C GLY A 50 -1.01 13.01 -9.72
N VAL A 51 -1.85 13.64 -8.89
CA VAL A 51 -1.76 13.54 -7.42
C VAL A 51 -1.97 12.10 -6.94
N LEU A 52 -2.96 11.40 -7.51
CA LEU A 52 -3.20 9.99 -7.18
C LEU A 52 -1.99 9.10 -7.53
N TYR A 53 -1.36 9.33 -8.68
CA TYR A 53 -0.14 8.58 -9.05
C TYR A 53 1.02 8.86 -8.10
N LEU A 54 1.28 10.13 -7.77
CA LEU A 54 2.36 10.50 -6.84
C LEU A 54 2.16 9.90 -5.45
N LEU A 55 0.91 9.81 -4.97
CA LEU A 55 0.59 9.15 -3.70
C LEU A 55 0.67 7.62 -3.79
N ALA A 56 0.26 7.00 -4.91
CA ALA A 56 0.26 5.55 -5.05
C ALA A 56 1.68 4.95 -5.14
N ILE A 57 2.60 5.62 -5.83
CA ILE A 57 3.97 5.16 -6.06
C ILE A 57 4.71 4.75 -4.77
N PRO A 58 4.79 5.56 -3.70
CA PRO A 58 5.53 5.18 -2.49
C PRO A 58 4.94 3.94 -1.81
N TYR A 59 3.62 3.75 -1.81
CA TYR A 59 2.99 2.56 -1.23
C TYR A 59 3.26 1.31 -2.06
N LEU A 60 3.17 1.41 -3.39
CA LEU A 60 3.50 0.30 -4.29
C LEU A 60 4.98 -0.10 -4.14
N MET A 61 5.87 0.88 -4.06
CA MET A 61 7.30 0.64 -3.85
C MET A 61 7.56 -0.06 -2.52
N ALA A 62 6.96 0.43 -1.43
CA ALA A 62 7.08 -0.19 -0.11
C ALA A 62 6.52 -1.62 -0.08
N MET A 63 5.39 -1.88 -0.74
CA MET A 63 4.80 -3.21 -0.85
C MET A 63 5.74 -4.19 -1.57
N VAL A 64 6.29 -3.79 -2.72
CA VAL A 64 7.22 -4.63 -3.51
C VAL A 64 8.47 -4.95 -2.69
N VAL A 65 9.10 -3.94 -2.08
CA VAL A 65 10.30 -4.13 -1.25
C VAL A 65 10.00 -5.02 -0.05
N GLY A 66 8.87 -4.79 0.65
CA GLY A 66 8.45 -5.60 1.79
C GLY A 66 8.22 -7.07 1.44
N VAL A 67 7.59 -7.35 0.29
CA VAL A 67 7.37 -8.72 -0.20
C VAL A 67 8.70 -9.41 -0.53
N ILE A 68 9.61 -8.73 -1.24
CA ILE A 68 10.93 -9.28 -1.57
C ILE A 68 11.72 -9.57 -0.30
N TRP A 69 11.75 -8.64 0.65
CA TRP A 69 12.46 -8.79 1.91
C TRP A 69 11.90 -9.96 2.71
N TYR A 70 10.58 -10.03 2.86
CA TYR A 70 9.92 -11.11 3.59
C TYR A 70 10.16 -12.47 2.95
N LYS A 71 10.16 -12.58 1.61
CA LYS A 71 10.41 -13.85 0.93
C LYS A 71 11.87 -14.29 1.05
N LYS A 72 12.83 -13.35 1.01
CA LYS A 72 14.27 -13.64 0.98
C LYS A 72 14.88 -13.83 2.37
N TYR A 73 14.45 -13.05 3.37
CA TYR A 73 15.11 -13.00 4.68
C TYR A 73 14.35 -13.73 5.79
N ARG A 74 13.14 -14.22 5.52
CA ARG A 74 12.41 -15.03 6.49
C ARG A 74 13.02 -16.43 6.57
N LYS A 75 13.85 -16.65 7.58
CA LYS A 75 14.40 -17.97 7.93
C LYS A 75 13.25 -18.95 8.16
N LYS A 76 13.20 -20.03 7.38
CA LYS A 76 12.29 -21.15 7.64
C LYS A 76 13.00 -22.12 8.58
N ASN A 77 12.38 -22.40 9.72
CA ASN A 77 12.79 -23.43 10.68
C ASN A 77 14.23 -23.26 11.19
N VAL A 78 14.46 -22.25 12.04
CA VAL A 78 15.66 -22.23 12.88
C VAL A 78 15.42 -23.17 14.04
N HIS A 79 16.04 -24.35 14.04
CA HIS A 79 16.11 -25.18 15.24
C HIS A 79 17.03 -24.46 16.23
N LEU A 80 16.44 -23.76 17.20
CA LEU A 80 17.18 -23.16 18.31
C LEU A 80 17.65 -24.30 19.23
N ASN A 81 18.91 -24.68 19.06
CA ASN A 81 19.57 -25.62 19.97
C ASN A 81 20.03 -24.83 21.20
N MET A 82 19.12 -24.65 22.17
CA MET A 82 19.46 -24.09 23.47
C MET A 82 20.29 -25.14 24.22
N LYS A 83 21.59 -24.90 24.38
CA LYS A 83 22.45 -25.76 25.20
C LYS A 83 21.98 -25.62 26.65
N ASN A 84 21.46 -26.71 27.22
CA ASN A 84 20.98 -26.76 28.60
C ASN A 84 22.16 -26.90 29.58
N GLU A 85 23.09 -25.96 29.53
CA GLU A 85 24.16 -25.91 30.53
C GLU A 85 23.76 -24.94 31.66
N PRO A 86 23.88 -25.36 32.93
CA PRO A 86 23.54 -24.50 34.05
C PRO A 86 24.47 -23.29 34.05
N PHE A 87 23.88 -22.09 34.07
CA PHE A 87 24.63 -20.85 34.23
C PHE A 87 25.28 -20.83 35.62
N ASN A 88 26.60 -21.04 35.66
CA ASN A 88 27.41 -20.89 36.86
C ASN A 88 27.77 -19.41 37.01
N LEU A 89 27.09 -18.73 37.93
CA LEU A 89 27.46 -17.39 38.39
C LEU A 89 28.28 -17.59 39.67
N ASN A 90 29.60 -17.42 39.55
CA ASN A 90 30.53 -17.42 40.67
C ASN A 90 30.26 -16.26 41.63
#